data_AF-A0A2D4HHA7-F1
#
_entry.id   AF-A0A2D4HHA7-F1
#
_cell.length_a   1.000
_cell.length_b   1.000
_cell.length_c   1.000
_cell.angle_alpha   90.00
_cell.angle_beta   90.00
_cell.angle_gamma   90.00
#
_symmetry.space_group_name_H-M   'P 1'
#
loop_
_entity.id
_entity.type
_entity.pdbx_description
1 polymer ?
#
loop_
_entity_poly.entity_id
_entity_poly.type
_entity_poly.pdbx_seq_one_letter_code
_entity_poly.pdbx_strand_id
1 'polypeptide(L)'
;LRGKQGESRKAELIESCKVLGIPASHVTILDHRKLPDHPSAKWDIPLLADLILSHIKTHQIDLVVTFDAGGVSGHPNHRSVYAAVRSLHSERKVPEGCQFLTLETVNLFRKYISMWDAPLSCYKNQDVLFIATEKEAE
;
A
#
# COMPACT_ATOMS: atom_id res chain seq x y z
N LEU A 1 0.03 -2.62 17.64
CA LEU A 1 1.31 -3.12 18.21
C LEU A 1 1.28 -2.90 19.73
N ARG A 2 0.90 -3.88 20.55
CA ARG A 2 0.88 -3.69 22.02
C ARG A 2 2.21 -4.09 22.63
N GLY A 3 3.04 -3.10 22.97
CA GLY A 3 4.34 -3.26 23.66
C GLY A 3 5.24 -2.03 23.47
N LYS A 4 6.29 -1.88 24.30
CA LYS A 4 7.22 -0.73 24.23
C LYS A 4 7.75 -0.47 22.81
N GLN A 5 8.05 -1.53 22.07
CA GLN A 5 8.55 -1.44 20.69
C GLN A 5 7.50 -0.92 19.70
N GLY A 6 6.21 -1.17 19.94
CA GLY A 6 5.12 -0.64 19.13
C GLY A 6 5.01 0.87 19.25
N GLU A 7 5.08 1.38 20.48
CA GLU A 7 5.04 2.82 20.73
C GLU A 7 6.28 3.53 20.18
N SER A 8 7.47 2.91 20.28
CA SER A 8 8.68 3.41 19.62
C SER A 8 8.51 3.52 18.10
N ARG A 9 7.99 2.47 17.44
CA ARG A 9 7.76 2.49 15.98
C ARG A 9 6.75 3.55 15.54
N LYS A 10 5.72 3.82 16.36
CA LYS A 10 4.76 4.90 16.10
C LYS A 10 5.45 6.27 16.13
N ALA A 11 6.29 6.52 17.15
CA ALA A 11 7.05 7.75 17.24
C ALA A 11 8.04 7.91 16.08
N GLU A 12 8.78 6.85 15.72
CA GLU A 12 9.70 6.82 14.58
C GLU A 12 8.99 7.13 13.26
N LEU A 13 7.78 6.60 13.04
CA LEU A 13 6.98 6.90 11.85
C LEU A 13 6.63 8.39 11.77
N ILE A 14 6.14 8.98 12.87
CA ILE A 14 5.76 10.39 12.92
C ILE A 14 6.96 11.30 12.64
N GLU A 15 8.12 11.04 13.25
CA GLU A 15 9.34 11.81 12.99
C GLU A 15 9.85 11.62 11.56
N SER A 16 9.74 10.41 10.99
CA SER A 16 10.10 10.16 9.59
C SER A 16 9.21 10.94 8.62
N CYS A 17 7.88 10.94 8.85
CA CYS A 17 6.92 11.72 8.08
C CYS A 17 7.24 13.22 8.15
N LYS A 18 7.60 13.73 9.33
CA LYS A 18 8.00 15.12 9.53
C LYS A 18 9.24 15.49 8.71
N VAL A 19 10.25 14.62 8.65
CA VAL A 19 11.45 14.82 7.79
C VAL A 19 11.07 14.87 6.30
N LEU A 20 10.07 14.10 5.89
CA LEU A 20 9.53 14.11 4.52
C LEU A 20 8.55 15.27 4.24
N GLY A 21 8.33 16.17 5.21
CA GLY A 21 7.41 17.30 5.06
C GLY A 21 5.92 16.94 5.17
N ILE A 22 5.60 15.75 5.67
CA ILE A 22 4.22 15.28 5.88
C ILE A 22 3.74 15.73 7.27
N PRO A 23 2.70 16.57 7.37
CA PRO A 23 2.15 16.99 8.66
C PRO A 23 1.61 15.80 9.46
N ALA A 24 1.77 15.82 10.79
CA ALA A 24 1.26 14.76 11.66
C ALA A 24 -0.28 14.58 11.54
N SER A 25 -1.02 15.64 11.20
CA SER A 25 -2.47 15.58 10.93
C SER A 25 -2.84 14.75 9.71
N HIS A 26 -1.89 14.48 8.81
CA HIS A 26 -2.06 13.62 7.63
C HIS A 26 -1.52 12.19 7.85
N VAL A 27 -1.09 11.87 9.08
CA VAL A 27 -0.61 10.52 9.43
C VAL A 27 -1.64 9.82 10.29
N THR A 28 -2.23 8.75 9.76
CA THR A 28 -3.17 7.90 10.50
C THR A 28 -2.51 6.57 10.84
N ILE A 29 -2.48 6.23 12.14
CA ILE A 29 -1.94 4.96 12.64
C ILE A 29 -3.11 4.07 13.06
N LEU A 30 -3.28 2.96 12.34
CA LEU A 30 -4.32 1.98 12.62
C LEU A 30 -3.79 0.88 13.56
N ASP A 31 -4.22 0.88 14.82
CA ASP A 31 -3.90 -0.17 15.80
C ASP A 31 -5.10 -1.09 16.03
N HIS A 32 -5.30 -2.03 15.11
CA HIS A 32 -6.46 -2.93 15.11
C HIS A 32 -6.08 -4.36 15.51
N ARG A 33 -6.80 -4.96 16.48
CA ARG A 33 -6.48 -6.31 16.99
C ARG A 33 -6.54 -7.40 15.92
N LYS A 34 -7.40 -7.23 14.91
CA LYS A 34 -7.53 -8.16 13.77
C LYS A 34 -6.47 -7.95 12.68
N LEU A 35 -5.63 -6.92 12.80
CA LEU A 35 -4.57 -6.59 11.84
C LEU A 35 -3.19 -6.59 12.54
N PRO A 36 -2.76 -7.72 13.15
CA PRO A 36 -1.49 -7.76 13.85
C PRO A 36 -0.31 -7.77 12.89
N ASP A 37 0.77 -7.09 13.26
CA ASP A 37 2.03 -7.14 12.54
C ASP A 37 2.78 -8.44 12.85
N HIS A 38 2.52 -9.50 12.07
CA HIS A 38 3.12 -10.81 12.25
C HIS A 38 3.31 -11.54 10.91
N PRO A 39 4.45 -12.21 10.67
CA PRO A 39 4.78 -12.83 9.38
C PRO A 39 3.87 -14.02 9.01
N SER A 40 3.12 -14.55 9.97
CA SER A 40 2.14 -15.64 9.75
C SER A 40 0.69 -15.19 9.88
N ALA A 41 0.44 -13.93 10.22
CA ALA A 41 -0.92 -13.43 10.33
C ALA A 41 -1.50 -13.16 8.94
N LYS A 42 -2.77 -13.53 8.76
CA LYS A 42 -3.57 -13.12 7.62
C LYS A 42 -4.54 -12.05 8.09
N TRP A 43 -4.49 -10.88 7.46
CA TRP A 43 -5.42 -9.80 7.75
C TRP A 43 -6.77 -10.07 7.10
N ASP A 44 -7.83 -9.68 7.79
CA ASP A 44 -9.22 -9.74 7.32
C ASP A 44 -9.40 -8.75 6.16
N ILE A 45 -9.55 -9.27 4.94
CA ILE A 45 -9.58 -8.47 3.71
C ILE A 45 -10.83 -7.56 3.64
N PRO A 46 -12.07 -8.05 3.89
CA PRO A 46 -13.25 -7.19 3.97
C PRO A 46 -13.08 -6.04 4.98
N LEU A 47 -12.61 -6.34 6.19
CA LEU A 47 -12.37 -5.31 7.20
C LEU A 47 -11.36 -4.26 6.72
N LEU A 48 -10.25 -4.72 6.13
CA LEU A 48 -9.21 -3.83 5.64
C LEU A 48 -9.72 -2.96 4.48
N ALA A 49 -10.52 -3.52 3.58
CA ALA A 49 -11.17 -2.80 2.49
C ALA A 49 -12.11 -1.71 3.03
N ASP A 50 -12.94 -2.01 4.03
CA ASP A 50 -13.83 -1.02 4.65
C ASP A 50 -13.05 0.13 5.31
N LEU A 51 -11.96 -0.19 6.01
CA LEU A 51 -11.10 0.81 6.65
C LEU A 51 -10.40 1.72 5.62
N ILE A 52 -9.85 1.14 4.55
CA ILE A 52 -9.23 1.89 3.46
C ILE A 52 -10.27 2.77 2.76
N LEU A 53 -11.45 2.22 2.44
CA LEU A 53 -12.51 2.97 1.77
C LEU A 53 -13.03 4.13 2.62
N SER A 54 -13.20 3.91 3.93
CA SER A 54 -13.59 4.96 4.87
C SER A 54 -12.55 6.08 4.90
N HIS A 55 -11.25 5.72 4.89
CA HIS A 55 -10.18 6.70 4.85
C HIS A 55 -10.15 7.51 3.54
N ILE A 56 -10.27 6.84 2.38
CA ILE A 56 -10.35 7.49 1.07
C ILE A 56 -11.51 8.50 1.03
N LYS A 57 -12.70 8.10 1.47
CA LYS A 57 -13.89 8.97 1.45
C LYS A 57 -13.78 10.13 2.42
N THR A 58 -13.26 9.90 3.62
CA THR A 58 -13.14 10.93 4.67
C THR A 58 -12.17 12.04 4.25
N HIS A 59 -11.09 11.67 3.56
CA HIS A 59 -10.05 12.61 3.16
C HIS A 59 -10.12 13.04 1.70
N GLN A 60 -11.13 12.57 0.94
CA GLN A 60 -11.29 12.85 -0.50
C GLN A 60 -9.99 12.54 -1.27
N ILE A 61 -9.46 11.34 -1.07
CA ILE A 61 -8.20 10.91 -1.70
C ILE A 61 -8.44 10.59 -3.17
N ASP A 62 -7.69 11.24 -4.05
CA ASP A 62 -7.76 11.02 -5.51
C ASP A 62 -6.69 10.03 -6.02
N LEU A 63 -5.68 9.72 -5.21
CA LEU A 63 -4.58 8.82 -5.58
C LEU A 63 -4.13 7.98 -4.39
N VAL A 64 -4.15 6.66 -4.55
CA VAL A 64 -3.66 5.71 -3.55
C VAL A 64 -2.46 4.97 -4.10
N VAL A 65 -1.32 5.08 -3.39
CA VAL A 65 -0.11 4.31 -3.68
C VAL A 65 0.00 3.14 -2.71
N THR A 66 0.18 1.92 -3.22
CA THR A 66 0.17 0.70 -2.40
C THR A 66 1.09 -0.39 -2.96
N PHE A 67 1.11 -1.57 -2.35
CA PHE A 67 1.86 -2.73 -2.81
C PHE A 67 1.12 -3.46 -3.94
N ASP A 68 1.86 -4.23 -4.74
CA ASP A 68 1.27 -5.17 -5.71
C ASP A 68 0.98 -6.55 -5.09
N ALA A 69 0.58 -7.50 -5.95
CA ALA A 69 0.30 -8.90 -5.57
C ALA A 69 1.51 -9.62 -4.95
N GLY A 70 2.73 -9.21 -5.33
CA GLY A 70 3.97 -9.78 -4.81
C GLY A 70 4.26 -9.34 -3.37
N GLY A 71 3.77 -8.18 -2.95
CA GLY A 71 3.95 -7.66 -1.59
C GLY A 71 5.39 -7.25 -1.29
N VAL A 72 6.18 -6.91 -2.32
CA VAL A 72 7.58 -6.46 -2.33
C VAL A 72 8.59 -7.52 -1.87
N SER A 73 8.37 -8.10 -0.69
CA SER A 73 9.16 -9.18 -0.09
C SER A 73 8.36 -10.47 0.06
N GLY A 74 7.09 -10.47 -0.33
CA GLY A 74 6.18 -11.60 -0.08
C GLY A 74 5.49 -11.56 1.28
N HIS A 75 5.61 -10.46 2.04
CA HIS A 75 5.03 -10.38 3.38
C HIS A 75 3.49 -10.45 3.33
N PRO A 76 2.82 -11.30 4.14
CA PRO A 76 1.37 -11.46 4.08
C PRO A 76 0.59 -10.17 4.28
N ASN A 77 1.00 -9.30 5.20
CA ASN A 77 0.35 -8.01 5.43
C ASN A 77 0.30 -7.15 4.16
N HIS A 78 1.40 -7.07 3.38
CA HIS A 78 1.45 -6.30 2.14
C HIS A 78 0.51 -6.88 1.08
N ARG A 79 0.49 -8.20 0.95
CA ARG A 79 -0.42 -8.90 0.03
C ARG A 79 -1.88 -8.70 0.42
N SER A 80 -2.18 -8.67 1.71
CA SER A 80 -3.53 -8.37 2.22
C SER A 80 -3.96 -6.95 1.86
N VAL A 81 -3.07 -5.95 1.98
CA VAL A 81 -3.36 -4.57 1.56
C VAL A 81 -3.66 -4.53 0.06
N TYR A 82 -2.84 -5.17 -0.78
CA TYR A 82 -3.12 -5.27 -2.22
C TYR A 82 -4.48 -5.92 -2.51
N ALA A 83 -4.79 -7.05 -1.86
CA ALA A 83 -6.05 -7.75 -2.07
C ALA A 83 -7.27 -6.90 -1.70
N ALA A 84 -7.20 -6.15 -0.59
CA ALA A 84 -8.26 -5.23 -0.16
C ALA A 84 -8.45 -4.06 -1.14
N VAL A 85 -7.35 -3.45 -1.60
CA VAL A 85 -7.43 -2.38 -2.61
C VAL A 85 -8.00 -2.91 -3.92
N ARG A 86 -7.56 -4.09 -4.36
CA ARG A 86 -8.07 -4.74 -5.57
C ARG A 86 -9.55 -5.06 -5.49
N SER A 87 -10.05 -5.53 -4.33
CA SER A 87 -11.48 -5.81 -4.16
C SER A 87 -12.33 -4.53 -4.21
N LEU A 88 -11.86 -3.44 -3.58
CA LEU A 88 -12.53 -2.14 -3.65
C LEU A 88 -12.65 -1.63 -5.09
N HIS A 89 -11.57 -1.81 -5.85
CA HIS A 89 -11.53 -1.44 -7.26
C HIS A 89 -12.48 -2.30 -8.11
N SER A 90 -12.42 -3.63 -8.00
CA SER A 90 -13.27 -4.54 -8.78
C SER A 90 -14.76 -4.36 -8.48
N GLU A 91 -15.11 -4.04 -7.24
CA GLU A 91 -16.49 -3.80 -6.80
C GLU A 91 -16.96 -2.36 -7.08
N ARG A 92 -16.12 -1.51 -7.71
CA ARG A 92 -16.42 -0.09 -8.01
C ARG A 92 -16.90 0.69 -6.78
N LYS A 93 -16.35 0.38 -5.59
CA LYS A 93 -16.75 1.00 -4.32
C LYS A 93 -16.09 2.35 -4.05
N VAL A 94 -14.97 2.60 -4.73
CA VAL A 94 -14.10 3.78 -4.58
C VAL A 94 -14.74 4.98 -5.31
N PRO A 95 -14.62 6.22 -4.79
CA PRO A 95 -15.10 7.42 -5.49
C PRO A 95 -14.59 7.51 -6.94
N GLU A 96 -15.42 8.06 -7.82
CA GLU A 96 -15.03 8.34 -9.21
C GLU A 96 -13.80 9.26 -9.24
N GLY A 97 -12.82 8.91 -10.08
CA GLY A 97 -11.57 9.68 -10.21
C GLY A 97 -10.43 9.24 -9.28
N CYS A 98 -10.68 8.41 -8.26
CA CYS A 98 -9.61 7.89 -7.42
C CYS A 98 -8.78 6.82 -8.17
N GLN A 99 -7.50 7.08 -8.32
CA GLN A 99 -6.54 6.21 -9.01
C GLN A 99 -5.74 5.35 -8.03
N PHE A 100 -5.26 4.20 -8.51
CA PHE A 100 -4.42 3.29 -7.73
C PHE A 100 -3.09 3.06 -8.42
N LEU A 101 -2.00 3.30 -7.70
CA LEU A 101 -0.64 2.95 -8.14
C LEU A 101 -0.10 1.86 -7.25
N THR A 102 0.47 0.83 -7.85
CA THR A 102 1.08 -0.29 -7.13
C THR A 102 2.59 -0.30 -7.31
N LEU A 103 3.30 -0.62 -6.24
CA LEU A 103 4.75 -0.82 -6.27
C LEU A 103 5.05 -2.22 -6.81
N GLU A 104 5.58 -2.30 -8.04
CA GLU A 104 5.98 -3.56 -8.71
C GLU A 104 6.97 -4.34 -7.83
N THR A 105 6.65 -5.61 -7.53
CA THR A 105 7.57 -6.54 -6.91
C THR A 105 8.60 -7.01 -7.93
N VAL A 106 9.86 -6.69 -7.68
CA VAL A 106 11.00 -7.13 -8.49
C VAL A 106 11.77 -8.27 -7.83
N ASN A 107 12.55 -9.00 -8.62
CA ASN A 107 13.43 -10.05 -8.10
C ASN A 107 14.52 -9.46 -7.18
N LEU A 108 15.12 -10.33 -6.34
CA LEU A 108 16.12 -9.92 -5.35
C LEU A 108 17.35 -9.26 -5.98
N PHE A 109 17.81 -9.75 -7.13
CA PHE A 109 18.95 -9.16 -7.82
C PHE A 109 18.66 -7.70 -8.18
N ARG A 110 17.55 -7.44 -8.88
CA ARG A 110 17.11 -6.10 -9.30
C ARG A 110 16.94 -5.15 -8.11
N LYS A 111 16.51 -5.65 -6.94
CA LYS A 111 16.37 -4.83 -5.72
C LYS A 111 17.70 -4.25 -5.19
N TYR A 112 18.83 -4.90 -5.47
CA TYR A 112 20.12 -4.56 -4.85
C TYR A 112 21.22 -4.12 -5.84
N ILE A 113 20.89 -3.95 -7.13
CA ILE A 113 21.85 -3.40 -8.11
C ILE A 113 21.96 -1.86 -8.08
N SER A 114 21.29 -1.18 -7.14
CA SER A 114 21.39 0.27 -6.91
C SER A 114 21.11 1.07 -8.19
N MET A 115 21.89 2.12 -8.49
CA MET A 115 21.70 3.00 -9.65
C MET A 115 21.72 2.27 -11.01
N TRP A 116 22.25 1.04 -11.07
CA TRP A 116 22.22 0.20 -12.27
C TRP A 116 20.84 -0.37 -12.56
N ASP A 117 19.88 -0.27 -11.64
CA ASP A 117 18.48 -0.55 -11.94
C ASP A 117 17.86 0.55 -12.83
N ALA A 118 18.37 1.78 -12.82
CA ALA A 118 17.75 2.89 -13.55
C ALA A 118 17.61 2.62 -15.06
N PRO A 119 18.63 2.12 -15.79
CA PRO A 119 18.47 1.76 -17.20
C PRO A 119 17.42 0.66 -17.43
N LEU A 120 17.38 -0.35 -16.56
CA LEU A 120 16.40 -1.45 -16.65
C LEU A 120 14.97 -0.95 -16.41
N SER A 121 14.81 -0.05 -15.43
CA SER A 121 13.55 0.59 -15.08
C SER A 121 13.08 1.59 -16.14
N CYS A 122 14.00 2.26 -16.85
CA CYS A 122 13.66 3.13 -17.99
C CYS A 122 13.34 2.34 -19.27
N TYR A 123 13.94 1.16 -19.46
CA TYR A 123 13.72 0.33 -20.66
C TYR A 123 12.42 -0.47 -20.59
N LYS A 124 12.04 -0.94 -19.39
CA LYS A 124 10.71 -1.50 -19.20
C LYS A 124 9.68 -0.39 -19.40
N ASN A 125 8.72 -0.62 -20.31
CA ASN A 125 7.53 0.22 -20.37
C ASN A 125 6.95 0.32 -18.96
N GLN A 126 6.68 1.56 -18.56
CA GLN A 126 6.04 1.83 -17.30
C GLN A 126 4.59 1.32 -17.36
N ASP A 127 4.39 0.04 -17.10
CA ASP A 127 3.11 -0.47 -16.56
C ASP A 127 2.93 0.05 -15.12
N VAL A 128 3.42 1.26 -14.82
CA VAL A 128 3.26 1.99 -13.54
C VAL A 128 1.86 2.60 -13.49
N LEU A 129 0.91 2.04 -14.23
CA LEU A 129 -0.36 2.68 -14.44
C LEU A 129 -1.45 1.63 -14.63
N PHE A 130 -1.95 1.12 -13.50
CA PHE A 130 -3.38 0.89 -13.42
C PHE A 130 -4.07 2.27 -13.37
N ILE A 131 -4.05 3.03 -14.48
CA ILE A 131 -5.27 3.77 -14.81
C ILE A 131 -6.23 2.62 -15.08
N ALA A 132 -7.27 2.54 -14.27
CA ALA A 132 -8.38 1.63 -14.47
C ALA A 132 -9.07 1.90 -15.80
N THR A 133 -8.43 1.60 -16.93
CA THR A 133 -9.11 1.45 -18.21
C THR A 133 -9.58 0.01 -18.27
N GLU A 134 -10.86 -0.18 -17.97
CA GLU A 134 -11.85 -1.24 -18.24
C GLU A 134 -11.48 -2.62 -18.86
N LYS A 135 -10.21 -3.02 -19.05
CA LYS A 135 -9.86 -4.08 -20.00
C LYS A 135 -9.13 -5.31 -19.45
N GLU A 136 -9.31 -5.62 -18.17
CA GLU A 136 -8.91 -6.94 -17.63
C GLU A 136 -10.07 -7.60 -16.87
N ALA A 137 -11.22 -7.66 -17.55
CA ALA A 137 -12.33 -8.54 -17.20
C ALA A 137 -12.77 -9.30 -18.46
N GLU A 138 -11.88 -10.14 -18.99
CA GLU A 138 -12.23 -11.24 -19.89
C GLU A 138 -11.34 -12.45 -19.61
#